data_AF-A0A9E5YNB0-F1
#
_entry.id   AF-A0A9E5YNB0-F1
#
_cell.length_a   1.000
_cell.length_b   1.000
_cell.length_c   1.000
_cell.angle_alpha   90.00
_cell.angle_beta   90.00
_cell.angle_gamma   90.00
#
_symmetry.space_group_name_H-M   'P 1'
#
loop_
_entity.id
_entity.type
_entity.pdbx_description
1 polymer ?
#
loop_
_entity_poly.entity_id
_entity_poly.type
_entity_poly.pdbx_seq_one_letter_code
_entity_poly.pdbx_strand_id
1 'polypeptide(L)' 'MLSQKTFLEEALKLRPVERAHLVEGLMSSLEKPDPDIESIWEQEALKRYEQYKQKRIKAKDLDEVLKKYE' A
#
# COMPACT_ATOMS: atom_id res chain seq x y z
N MET A 1 9.65 -29.34 -5.89
CA MET A 1 9.58 -27.91 -5.50
C MET A 1 11.01 -27.39 -5.49
N LEU A 2 11.31 -26.27 -6.17
CA LEU A 2 12.66 -25.69 -6.13
C LEU A 2 12.93 -25.17 -4.71
N SER A 3 14.16 -25.33 -4.22
CA SER A 3 14.56 -24.69 -2.96
C SER A 3 14.69 -23.18 -3.16
N GLN A 4 14.48 -22.39 -2.10
CA GLN A 4 14.65 -20.93 -2.16
C GLN A 4 16.05 -20.54 -2.67
N LYS A 5 17.07 -21.30 -2.27
CA LYS A 5 18.46 -21.11 -2.72
C LYS A 5 18.61 -21.35 -4.22
N THR A 6 18.06 -22.45 -4.73
CA THR A 6 18.10 -22.77 -6.16
C THR A 6 17.33 -21.75 -6.99
N PHE A 7 16.19 -21.24 -6.49
CA PHE A 7 15.43 -20.18 -7.17
C PHE A 7 16.23 -18.88 -7.28
N LEU A 8 16.90 -18.48 -6.19
CA LEU A 8 17.76 -17.29 -6.21
C LEU A 8 18.93 -17.45 -7.18
N GLU A 9 19.58 -18.61 -7.21
CA GLU A 9 20.67 -18.91 -8.14
C GLU A 9 20.23 -18.80 -9.60
N GLU A 10 19.03 -19.28 -9.96
CA GLU A 10 18.49 -19.12 -11.32
C GLU A 10 18.09 -17.66 -11.62
N ALA A 11 17.48 -16.96 -10.67
CA ALA A 11 17.11 -15.56 -10.84
C ALA A 11 18.33 -14.66 -11.09
N LEU A 12 19.46 -14.95 -10.43
CA LEU A 12 20.70 -14.17 -10.60
C LEU A 12 21.34 -14.34 -11.98
N LYS A 13 21.03 -15.42 -12.72
CA LYS A 13 21.50 -15.64 -14.10
C LYS A 13 20.78 -14.78 -15.14
N LEU A 14 19.63 -14.21 -14.80
CA LEU A 14 18.86 -13.33 -15.70
C LEU A 14 19.58 -11.99 -15.92
N ARG A 15 19.27 -11.34 -17.04
CA ARG A 15 19.78 -9.98 -17.31
C ARG A 15 19.21 -9.00 -16.28
N PRO A 16 19.89 -7.87 -16.00
CA PRO A 16 19.43 -6.90 -15.00
C PRO A 16 17.96 -6.48 -15.13
N VAL A 17 17.48 -6.24 -16.36
CA VAL A 17 16.08 -5.85 -16.63
C VAL A 17 15.09 -6.97 -16.28
N GLU A 18 15.43 -8.21 -16.61
CA GLU A 18 14.58 -9.38 -16.31
C GLU A 18 14.52 -9.65 -14.81
N ARG A 19 15.63 -9.44 -14.09
CA ARG A 19 15.63 -9.49 -12.62
C ARG A 19 14.74 -8.42 -12.01
N ALA A 20 14.77 -7.19 -12.55
CA ALA A 20 13.91 -6.12 -12.06
C ALA A 20 12.43 -6.46 -12.20
N HIS A 21 12.01 -6.95 -13.37
CA HIS A 21 10.64 -7.42 -13.57
C HIS A 21 10.25 -8.58 -12.65
N LEU A 22 11.18 -9.53 -12.42
CA LEU A 22 10.93 -10.63 -11.50
C LEU A 22 10.72 -10.14 -10.06
N VAL A 23 11.55 -9.19 -9.60
CA VAL A 23 11.41 -8.57 -8.28
C VAL A 23 10.08 -7.85 -8.15
N GLU A 24 9.68 -7.07 -9.16
CA GLU A 24 8.39 -6.37 -9.18
C GLU A 24 7.20 -7.35 -9.09
N GLY A 25 7.21 -8.44 -9.87
CA GLY A 25 6.21 -9.49 -9.78
C GLY A 25 6.14 -10.18 -8.41
N LEU A 26 7.30 -10.40 -7.78
CA LEU A 26 7.35 -10.96 -6.42
C LEU A 26 6.83 -9.97 -5.38
N MET A 27 7.23 -8.70 -5.46
CA MET A 27 6.78 -7.65 -4.53
C MET A 27 5.26 -7.45 -4.60
N SER A 28 4.72 -7.31 -5.81
CA SER A 28 3.26 -7.20 -6.02
C SER A 28 2.47 -8.40 -5.50
N SER A 29 3.09 -9.59 -5.44
CA SER A 29 2.44 -10.77 -4.85
C SER A 29 2.31 -10.69 -3.33
N LEU A 30 3.19 -9.93 -2.67
CA LEU A 30 3.22 -9.70 -1.22
C LEU A 30 2.33 -8.51 -0.82
N GLU A 31 2.18 -7.53 -1.70
CA GLU A 31 1.43 -6.30 -1.47
C GLU A 31 -0.09 -6.44 -1.66
N LYS A 32 -0.64 -7.65 -1.52
CA LYS A 32 -2.09 -7.83 -1.65
C LYS A 32 -2.78 -7.29 -0.39
N PRO A 33 -3.57 -6.19 -0.48
CA PRO A 33 -4.35 -5.73 0.65
C PRO A 33 -5.31 -6.85 1.05
N ASP A 34 -5.43 -7.08 2.35
CA ASP A 34 -6.41 -8.01 2.88
C ASP A 34 -7.81 -7.45 2.55
N PRO A 35 -8.64 -8.18 1.80
CA PRO A 35 -9.96 -7.69 1.39
C PRO A 35 -10.87 -7.31 2.57
N ASP A 36 -10.73 -8.00 3.70
CA ASP A 36 -11.51 -7.71 4.91
C ASP A 36 -11.05 -6.41 5.55
N ILE A 37 -9.73 -6.17 5.57
CA ILE A 37 -9.16 -4.90 6.04
C ILE A 37 -9.59 -3.76 5.12
N GLU A 38 -9.53 -3.94 3.80
CA GLU A 38 -9.94 -2.93 2.81
C GLU A 38 -11.41 -2.53 3.00
N SER A 39 -12.30 -3.52 3.18
CA SER A 39 -13.72 -3.29 3.44
C SER A 39 -13.96 -2.49 4.73
N ILE A 40 -13.22 -2.79 5.81
CA ILE A 40 -13.31 -2.04 7.07
C ILE A 40 -12.84 -0.59 6.87
N TRP A 41 -11.77 -0.37 6.12
CA TRP A 41 -11.26 0.97 5.81
C TRP A 41 -12.25 1.79 4.98
N GLU A 42 -12.86 1.19 3.95
CA GLU A 42 -13.86 1.84 3.12
C GLU A 42 -15.07 2.30 3.97
N GLN A 43 -15.60 1.41 4.82
CA GLN A 43 -16.73 1.70 5.69
C GLN A 43 -16.42 2.85 6.66
N GLU A 44 -15.25 2.83 7.32
CA GLU A 44 -14.86 3.88 8.25
C GLU A 44 -14.59 5.22 7.54
N ALA A 45 -13.97 5.20 6.35
CA ALA A 45 -13.73 6.41 5.57
C ALA A 45 -15.06 7.09 5.19
N LEU A 46 -16.01 6.33 4.66
CA LEU A 46 -17.35 6.84 4.31
C LEU A 46 -18.10 7.35 5.54
N LYS A 47 -18.06 6.61 6.64
CA LYS A 47 -18.69 7.02 7.91
C LYS A 47 -18.12 8.34 8.44
N ARG A 48 -16.80 8.52 8.42
CA ARG A 48 -16.16 9.78 8.86
C ARG A 48 -16.52 10.94 7.94
N TYR A 49 -16.55 10.70 6.63
CA TYR A 49 -16.94 11.72 5.67
C TYR A 49 -18.37 12.21 5.89
N GLU A 50 -19.31 11.31 6.13
CA GLU A 50 -20.70 11.67 6.45
C GLU A 50 -20.83 12.42 7.78
N GLN A 51 -20.10 11.99 8.82
CA GLN A 51 -20.05 12.72 10.09
C GLN A 51 -19.47 14.12 9.92
N TYR A 52 -18.44 14.29 9.09
CA TYR A 52 -17.85 15.59 8.78
C TYR A 52 -18.87 16.49 8.08
N LYS A 53 -19.54 15.97 7.03
CA LYS A 53 -20.62 16.70 6.33
C LYS A 53 -21.73 17.16 7.26
N GLN A 54 -22.08 16.33 8.24
CA GLN A 54 -23.09 16.62 9.25
C GLN A 54 -22.57 17.47 10.42
N LYS A 55 -21.32 17.96 10.34
CA LYS A 55 -20.63 18.75 11.38
C LYS A 55 -20.56 18.05 12.75
N ARG A 56 -20.60 16.71 12.76
CA ARG A 56 -20.51 15.87 13.96
C ARG A 56 -19.06 15.62 14.39
N ILE A 57 -18.10 15.83 13.50
CA ILE A 57 -16.67 15.78 13.81
C ILE A 57 -15.98 17.08 13.39
N LYS A 58 -14.90 17.43 14.10
CA LYS A 58 -14.08 18.59 13.80
C LYS A 58 -13.05 18.25 12.71
N ALA A 59 -12.73 19.22 11.87
CA ALA A 59 -11.61 19.15 10.93
C ALA A 59 -10.59 20.25 11.27
N LYS A 60 -9.34 20.04 10.85
CA LYS A 60 -8.30 21.07 10.88
C LYS A 60 -8.17 21.68 9.50
N ASP A 61 -7.87 22.97 9.45
CA ASP A 61 -7.57 23.65 8.20
C ASP A 61 -6.24 23.14 7.64
N LEU A 62 -6.14 23.02 6.31
CA LEU A 62 -4.94 22.50 5.65
C LEU A 62 -3.74 23.42 5.89
N ASP A 63 -3.94 24.74 5.85
CA ASP A 63 -2.87 25.72 6.03
C ASP A 63 -2.32 25.62 7.47
N GLU A 64 -3.17 25.37 8.46
CA GLU A 64 -2.72 25.12 9.84
C GLU A 64 -1.82 23.89 9.94
N VAL A 65 -2.12 22.82 9.21
CA VAL A 65 -1.35 21.57 9.23
C VAL A 65 0.00 21.73 8.53
N LEU A 66 0.05 22.49 7.43
CA LEU A 66 1.25 22.65 6.61
C LEU A 66 2.30 23.60 7.20
N LYS A 67 1.91 24.56 8.05
CA LYS A 67 2.82 25.49 8.74
C LYS A 67 4.03 24.86 9.42
N LYS A 68 3.97 23.58 9.80
CA LYS A 68 5.11 22.89 10.46
C LYS A 68 6.22 22.44 9.50
N TYR A 69 5.98 22.52 8.19
CA TYR A 69 6.90 22.13 7.12
C TYR A 69 7.41 23.32 6.30
N GLU A 70 6.98 24.53 6.66
CA GLU A 70 7.54 25.81 6.19
C GLU A 70 8.69 26.24 7.10
#